data_AF-A0A1I6EIJ7-F1
#
_entry.id   AF-A0A1I6EIJ7-F1
#
_cell.length_a   1.000
_cell.length_b   1.000
_cell.length_c   1.000
_cell.angle_alpha   90.00
_cell.angle_beta   90.00
_cell.angle_gamma   90.00
#
_symmetry.space_group_name_H-M   'P 1'
#
loop_
_entity.id
_entity.type
_entity.pdbx_description
1 polymer ?
#
loop_
_entity_poly.entity_id
_entity_poly.type
_entity_poly.pdbx_seq_one_letter_code
_entity_poly.pdbx_strand_id
1 'polypeptide(L)'
;MPSDAPTGRSRAALGLAGLIALCAGAVPALEAASGAARLLTGAAEEVALRVETPGVDVAPLGAEGALLTGLLPFSVTGLPPSLWAASDGEALVRALARLPAPRLPALQDQLHDLLLAEASPPKSASGASSPTPRFLTARIDALLRVGAVEEAGALLDRLDIRASELTARAFDIALLIGTENTACARIDGTTVIAPSLPARIFCLARGGDWSAAALAFGTGGALGRIPPADEALLERFLHPEFYEEAGPLPPPAEISPLRFRIHESLGEPLPTEALPLTYAVSDLRGVSGWRAQITAAERLAAAGALPGNRLLAILTERSPAASGGIWDRAEAVQALDRALIARDAAAVAGALPEAWARAQAAGLAGPLAEMFGQQVWAMGLSGTPGDIAFDLALLTDAYESAARARRVSRRIDGMLIALAKGQPGSARPRTLREAAIRDGFTLEPPAARAEMLAEGRLGEAVLAALADLSDGPESAPAQIRSGLSTLRAAGLEDTARRTGLQLLLLGAPE
;
A
#
# COMPACT_ATOMS: atom_id res chain seq x y z
N MET A 1 -45.89 13.79 -39.03
CA MET A 1 -47.10 13.26 -39.71
C MET A 1 -46.65 12.35 -40.84
N PRO A 2 -47.27 11.18 -41.03
CA PRO A 2 -47.01 9.99 -40.21
C PRO A 2 -46.88 8.70 -41.07
N SER A 3 -46.94 7.53 -40.41
CA SER A 3 -47.36 6.21 -40.93
C SER A 3 -46.21 5.36 -41.53
N ASP A 4 -45.92 4.11 -41.15
CA ASP A 4 -46.64 3.10 -40.36
C ASP A 4 -45.69 2.09 -39.69
N ALA A 5 -46.21 1.48 -38.62
CA ALA A 5 -45.63 0.37 -37.86
C ALA A 5 -46.15 -1.01 -38.37
N PRO A 6 -46.31 -2.07 -37.56
CA PRO A 6 -45.37 -3.20 -37.47
C PRO A 6 -46.03 -4.59 -37.71
N THR A 7 -45.20 -5.64 -37.78
CA THR A 7 -45.60 -7.06 -37.68
C THR A 7 -44.52 -7.80 -36.86
N GLY A 8 -44.73 -8.60 -35.83
CA GLY A 8 -45.93 -9.21 -35.25
C GLY A 8 -45.69 -10.71 -34.99
N ARG A 9 -45.94 -11.15 -33.74
CA ARG A 9 -46.21 -12.53 -33.23
C ARG A 9 -45.01 -13.43 -32.85
N SER A 10 -45.05 -14.29 -31.83
CA SER A 10 -45.94 -14.51 -30.67
C SER A 10 -45.42 -15.71 -29.82
N ARG A 11 -45.61 -15.64 -28.49
CA ARG A 11 -45.98 -16.73 -27.54
C ARG A 11 -45.03 -17.92 -27.28
N ALA A 12 -44.70 -18.14 -26.00
CA ALA A 12 -45.48 -19.05 -25.13
C ALA A 12 -45.08 -18.90 -23.64
N ALA A 13 -46.08 -18.99 -22.77
CA ALA A 13 -46.03 -18.96 -21.32
C ALA A 13 -46.68 -20.25 -20.77
N LEU A 14 -46.14 -20.80 -19.68
CA LEU A 14 -46.74 -21.77 -18.75
C LEU A 14 -45.91 -21.65 -17.46
N GLY A 15 -46.39 -21.39 -16.23
CA GLY A 15 -47.75 -21.39 -15.69
C GLY A 15 -48.16 -22.76 -15.19
N LEU A 16 -47.93 -23.08 -13.90
CA LEU A 16 -48.85 -23.87 -13.10
C LEU A 16 -48.58 -23.73 -11.59
N ALA A 17 -49.65 -23.66 -10.82
CA ALA A 17 -49.73 -23.40 -9.39
C ALA A 17 -50.22 -24.63 -8.62
N GLY A 18 -49.87 -24.68 -7.32
CA GLY A 18 -50.77 -25.06 -6.23
C GLY A 18 -50.72 -26.50 -5.72
N LEU A 19 -50.44 -26.66 -4.41
CA LEU A 19 -51.35 -27.37 -3.49
C LEU A 19 -51.00 -27.11 -2.01
N ILE A 20 -52.07 -26.94 -1.23
CA ILE A 20 -52.18 -26.66 0.21
C ILE A 20 -52.18 -27.98 0.99
N ALA A 21 -51.59 -28.01 2.19
CA ALA A 21 -52.05 -28.88 3.29
C ALA A 21 -51.61 -28.36 4.67
N LEU A 22 -52.59 -28.04 5.52
CA LEU A 22 -52.49 -27.91 6.97
C LEU A 22 -52.10 -29.24 7.62
N CYS A 23 -51.37 -29.20 8.74
CA CYS A 23 -51.60 -30.10 9.88
C CYS A 23 -51.07 -29.48 11.18
N ALA A 24 -51.95 -29.44 12.18
CA ALA A 24 -51.70 -29.13 13.57
C ALA A 24 -51.41 -30.42 14.38
N GLY A 25 -50.76 -30.29 15.54
CA GLY A 25 -50.62 -31.33 16.56
C GLY A 25 -49.31 -31.17 17.33
N ALA A 26 -49.30 -30.59 18.54
CA ALA A 26 -49.61 -31.21 19.83
C ALA A 26 -48.36 -31.86 20.51
N VAL A 27 -48.00 -31.30 21.66
CA VAL A 27 -47.05 -31.79 22.67
C VAL A 27 -47.59 -33.08 23.29
N PRO A 28 -46.72 -33.99 23.79
CA PRO A 28 -46.66 -34.12 25.24
C PRO A 28 -45.24 -34.27 25.80
N ALA A 29 -45.07 -33.68 26.99
CA ALA A 29 -44.08 -34.06 27.97
C ALA A 29 -44.42 -35.44 28.54
N LEU A 30 -43.40 -36.23 28.91
CA LEU A 30 -43.59 -37.34 29.84
C LEU A 30 -42.45 -37.35 30.87
N GLU A 31 -42.87 -37.20 32.12
CA GLU A 31 -42.12 -37.33 33.35
C GLU A 31 -41.65 -38.78 33.59
N ALA A 32 -40.55 -38.85 34.34
CA ALA A 32 -40.25 -39.77 35.44
C ALA A 32 -40.55 -41.28 35.30
N ALA A 33 -39.48 -42.07 35.40
CA ALA A 33 -39.53 -43.36 36.07
C ALA A 33 -38.35 -43.49 37.04
N SER A 34 -38.65 -43.31 38.32
CA SER A 34 -37.83 -43.73 39.46
C SER A 34 -37.72 -45.25 39.49
N GLY A 35 -36.50 -45.77 39.61
CA GLY A 35 -36.20 -47.17 39.89
C GLY A 35 -35.05 -47.28 40.88
N ALA A 36 -35.39 -47.53 42.15
CA ALA A 36 -34.45 -47.77 43.23
C ALA A 36 -33.74 -49.13 43.07
N ALA A 37 -32.45 -49.19 43.45
CA ALA A 37 -31.93 -50.10 44.48
C ALA A 37 -30.42 -50.38 44.31
N ARG A 38 -29.60 -49.86 45.23
CA ARG A 38 -28.78 -50.63 46.20
C ARG A 38 -27.56 -49.82 46.65
N LEU A 39 -27.57 -49.52 47.94
CA LEU A 39 -26.41 -49.12 48.72
C LEU A 39 -25.36 -50.24 48.69
N LEU A 40 -24.16 -49.90 48.20
CA LEU A 40 -22.91 -50.50 48.66
C LEU A 40 -21.93 -49.35 48.90
N THR A 41 -21.64 -49.16 50.18
CA THR A 41 -20.62 -48.28 50.74
C THR A 41 -19.23 -48.70 50.27
N GLY A 42 -18.51 -47.78 49.64
CA GLY A 42 -17.08 -47.90 49.37
C GLY A 42 -16.51 -46.50 49.18
N ALA A 43 -15.76 -46.03 50.18
CA ALA A 43 -14.99 -44.79 50.08
C ALA A 43 -13.91 -44.96 49.00
N ALA A 44 -13.96 -44.12 47.96
CA ALA A 44 -12.91 -44.01 46.95
C ALA A 44 -12.74 -42.52 46.60
N GLU A 45 -11.65 -41.97 47.12
CA GLU A 45 -10.81 -40.88 46.58
C GLU A 45 -11.40 -40.07 45.41
N GLU A 46 -11.73 -38.79 45.66
CA GLU A 46 -11.99 -37.80 44.62
C GLU A 46 -10.70 -37.55 43.81
N VAL A 47 -10.54 -38.28 42.70
CA VAL A 47 -9.65 -37.87 41.62
C VAL A 47 -10.45 -36.93 40.73
N ALA A 48 -10.17 -35.63 40.81
CA ALA A 48 -10.68 -34.65 39.86
C ALA A 48 -10.12 -34.97 38.46
N LEU A 49 -10.86 -35.75 37.67
CA LEU A 49 -10.64 -35.82 36.23
C LEU A 49 -10.95 -34.44 35.64
N ARG A 50 -9.91 -33.70 35.26
CA ARG A 50 -10.05 -32.61 34.29
C ARG A 50 -10.60 -33.22 33.00
N VAL A 51 -11.86 -32.99 32.73
CA VAL A 51 -12.43 -33.16 31.39
C VAL A 51 -12.00 -31.93 30.61
N GLU A 52 -10.96 -32.06 29.79
CA GLU A 52 -10.72 -31.12 28.69
C GLU A 52 -11.82 -31.39 27.65
N THR A 53 -12.86 -30.54 27.68
CA THR A 53 -13.83 -30.50 26.58
C THR A 53 -13.10 -29.93 25.35
N PRO A 54 -13.01 -30.67 24.23
CA PRO A 54 -12.47 -30.13 23.00
C PRO A 54 -13.28 -28.89 22.62
N GLY A 55 -12.61 -27.77 22.37
CA GLY A 55 -13.26 -26.59 21.79
C GLY A 55 -13.86 -27.01 20.46
N VAL A 56 -15.19 -26.95 20.36
CA VAL A 56 -15.88 -27.15 19.09
C VAL A 56 -15.75 -25.85 18.31
N ASP A 57 -14.78 -25.79 17.41
CA ASP A 57 -14.72 -24.75 16.39
C ASP A 57 -15.82 -25.02 15.35
N VAL A 58 -16.90 -24.25 15.44
CA VAL A 58 -17.98 -24.29 14.46
C VAL A 58 -17.58 -23.42 13.27
N ALA A 59 -17.00 -24.03 12.24
CA ALA A 59 -16.89 -23.39 10.93
C ALA A 59 -18.28 -23.45 10.25
N PRO A 60 -18.84 -22.34 9.75
CA PRO A 60 -20.09 -22.38 8.99
C PRO A 60 -19.91 -23.29 7.76
N LEU A 61 -20.82 -24.26 7.59
CA LEU A 61 -20.87 -25.14 6.42
C LEU A 61 -21.04 -24.28 5.16
N GLY A 62 -19.96 -24.19 4.37
CA GLY A 62 -19.84 -23.35 3.17
C GLY A 62 -18.51 -22.61 3.06
N ALA A 63 -17.70 -22.53 4.12
CA ALA A 63 -16.41 -21.84 4.13
C ALA A 63 -15.20 -22.75 3.83
N GLU A 64 -15.29 -23.61 2.80
CA GLU A 64 -14.10 -24.29 2.24
C GLU A 64 -13.53 -23.48 1.09
N GLY A 65 -12.99 -22.32 1.45
CA GLY A 65 -12.22 -21.43 0.61
C GLY A 65 -11.64 -20.39 1.54
N ALA A 66 -10.37 -20.53 1.90
CA ALA A 66 -9.67 -19.52 2.69
C ALA A 66 -9.95 -18.15 2.05
N LEU A 67 -10.59 -17.23 2.78
CA LEU A 67 -10.97 -15.92 2.26
C LEU A 67 -9.72 -15.22 1.72
N LEU A 68 -9.60 -15.16 0.39
CA LEU A 68 -8.53 -14.45 -0.27
C LEU A 68 -8.70 -12.96 0.04
N THR A 69 -7.69 -12.37 0.65
CA THR A 69 -7.69 -10.94 0.98
C THR A 69 -6.69 -10.21 0.09
N GLY A 70 -7.18 -9.28 -0.72
CA GLY A 70 -6.36 -8.43 -1.60
C GLY A 70 -7.22 -7.62 -2.57
N LEU A 71 -6.54 -6.79 -3.36
CA LEU A 71 -7.12 -6.01 -4.46
C LEU A 71 -6.69 -6.53 -5.83
N LEU A 72 -5.51 -7.18 -5.91
CA LEU A 72 -4.89 -7.55 -7.17
C LEU A 72 -4.85 -9.07 -7.35
N PRO A 73 -5.48 -9.63 -8.39
CA PRO A 73 -5.48 -11.07 -8.64
C PRO A 73 -4.13 -11.54 -9.21
N PHE A 74 -3.92 -12.86 -9.21
CA PHE A 74 -2.73 -13.52 -9.80
C PHE A 74 -2.45 -13.08 -11.24
N SER A 75 -3.48 -12.83 -12.05
CA SER A 75 -3.31 -12.40 -13.44
C SER A 75 -2.67 -11.02 -13.60
N VAL A 76 -2.67 -10.20 -12.54
CA VAL A 76 -2.06 -8.88 -12.50
C VAL A 76 -0.66 -8.97 -11.88
N THR A 77 -0.53 -9.59 -10.70
CA THR A 77 0.72 -9.59 -9.92
C THR A 77 1.68 -10.73 -10.26
N GLY A 78 1.18 -11.82 -10.87
CA GLY A 78 1.91 -13.07 -11.00
C GLY A 78 2.16 -13.82 -9.68
N LEU A 79 1.61 -13.34 -8.55
CA LEU A 79 1.82 -13.91 -7.22
C LEU A 79 0.71 -14.90 -6.84
N PRO A 80 1.04 -16.18 -6.54
CA PRO A 80 0.03 -17.23 -6.37
C PRO A 80 -0.83 -17.02 -5.12
N PRO A 81 -2.09 -17.50 -5.08
CA PRO A 81 -2.95 -17.38 -3.89
C PRO A 81 -2.36 -18.01 -2.62
N SER A 82 -1.43 -18.96 -2.77
CA SER A 82 -0.72 -19.61 -1.66
C SER A 82 0.46 -18.80 -1.11
N LEU A 83 0.68 -17.57 -1.58
CA LEU A 83 1.83 -16.69 -1.29
C LEU A 83 2.27 -16.69 0.17
N TRP A 84 1.32 -16.59 1.10
CA TRP A 84 1.56 -16.53 2.54
C TRP A 84 1.27 -17.84 3.27
N ALA A 85 0.58 -18.77 2.62
CA ALA A 85 -0.09 -19.90 3.26
C ALA A 85 0.87 -20.87 3.97
N ALA A 86 2.14 -20.92 3.58
CA ALA A 86 3.14 -21.77 4.23
C ALA A 86 3.91 -21.08 5.37
N SER A 87 3.87 -19.74 5.42
CA SER A 87 4.66 -18.92 6.35
C SER A 87 4.02 -18.79 7.73
N ASP A 88 4.85 -18.48 8.73
CA ASP A 88 4.43 -18.10 10.07
C ASP A 88 3.93 -16.65 10.08
N GLY A 89 2.69 -16.43 10.55
CA GLY A 89 2.07 -15.10 10.54
C GLY A 89 2.83 -14.06 11.36
N GLU A 90 3.37 -14.43 12.53
CA GLU A 90 4.11 -13.50 13.39
C GLU A 90 5.49 -13.15 12.80
N ALA A 91 6.15 -14.10 12.14
CA ALA A 91 7.37 -13.83 11.40
C ALA A 91 7.12 -12.82 10.27
N LEU A 92 6.03 -12.98 9.52
CA LEU A 92 5.65 -12.04 8.46
C LEU A 92 5.31 -10.64 9.00
N VAL A 93 4.56 -10.55 10.10
CA VAL A 93 4.28 -9.27 10.77
C VAL A 93 5.59 -8.55 11.14
N ARG A 94 6.55 -9.28 11.73
CA ARG A 94 7.88 -8.72 12.07
C ARG A 94 8.72 -8.38 10.84
N ALA A 95 8.59 -9.13 9.74
CA ALA A 95 9.28 -8.86 8.50
C ALA A 95 8.76 -7.57 7.87
N LEU A 96 7.45 -7.42 7.74
CA LEU A 96 6.81 -6.22 7.22
C LEU A 96 7.14 -4.98 8.06
N ALA A 97 7.04 -5.08 9.38
CA ALA A 97 7.32 -3.96 10.29
C ALA A 97 8.76 -3.44 10.20
N ARG A 98 9.72 -4.30 9.84
CA ARG A 98 11.15 -3.95 9.72
C ARG A 98 11.60 -3.70 8.30
N LEU A 99 10.75 -3.95 7.30
CA LEU A 99 11.10 -3.76 5.89
C LEU A 99 11.29 -2.25 5.63
N PRO A 100 12.49 -1.81 5.21
CA PRO A 100 12.71 -0.44 4.78
C PRO A 100 11.96 -0.17 3.47
N ALA A 101 11.53 1.07 3.26
CA ALA A 101 10.92 1.47 1.99
C ALA A 101 11.95 1.32 0.85
N PRO A 102 11.65 0.54 -0.21
CA PRO A 102 12.57 0.37 -1.32
C PRO A 102 12.82 1.68 -2.07
N ARG A 103 14.06 1.92 -2.48
CA ARG A 103 14.46 3.13 -3.25
C ARG A 103 14.39 2.98 -4.76
N LEU A 104 14.26 1.74 -5.26
CA LEU A 104 14.25 1.45 -6.69
C LEU A 104 12.81 1.22 -7.17
N PRO A 105 12.35 1.86 -8.26
CA PRO A 105 10.96 1.75 -8.72
C PRO A 105 10.46 0.30 -8.90
N ALA A 106 11.27 -0.60 -9.48
CA ALA A 106 10.84 -1.99 -9.68
C ALA A 106 10.62 -2.74 -8.35
N LEU A 107 11.33 -2.36 -7.29
CA LEU A 107 11.12 -2.93 -5.96
C LEU A 107 9.94 -2.28 -5.24
N GLN A 108 9.66 -1.00 -5.50
CA GLN A 108 8.46 -0.31 -5.03
C GLN A 108 7.22 -0.95 -5.64
N ASP A 109 7.20 -1.18 -6.95
CA ASP A 109 6.14 -1.87 -7.67
C ASP A 109 5.95 -3.29 -7.11
N GLN A 110 7.03 -4.05 -6.96
CA GLN A 110 6.98 -5.40 -6.41
C GLN A 110 6.45 -5.44 -4.97
N LEU A 111 6.79 -4.45 -4.14
CA LEU A 111 6.26 -4.32 -2.79
C LEU A 111 4.75 -4.01 -2.82
N HIS A 112 4.29 -3.11 -3.69
CA HIS A 112 2.87 -2.82 -3.86
C HIS A 112 2.10 -4.08 -4.30
N ASP A 113 2.59 -4.79 -5.31
CA ASP A 113 1.99 -6.06 -5.77
C ASP A 113 1.90 -7.08 -4.64
N LEU A 114 2.97 -7.22 -3.85
CA LEU A 114 3.02 -8.13 -2.72
C LEU A 114 2.03 -7.75 -1.61
N LEU A 115 1.91 -6.45 -1.30
CA LEU A 115 1.01 -5.95 -0.27
C LEU A 115 -0.45 -5.96 -0.68
N LEU A 116 -0.76 -5.90 -1.98
CA LEU A 116 -2.12 -5.85 -2.52
C LEU A 116 -2.60 -7.16 -3.15
N ALA A 117 -1.73 -8.16 -3.31
CA ALA A 117 -2.08 -9.45 -3.87
C ALA A 117 -3.24 -10.13 -3.11
N GLU A 118 -4.17 -10.70 -3.86
CA GLU A 118 -5.18 -11.62 -3.36
C GLU A 118 -4.52 -12.95 -2.97
N ALA A 119 -4.44 -13.20 -1.66
CA ALA A 119 -3.81 -14.40 -1.13
C ALA A 119 -4.50 -14.90 0.13
N SER A 120 -4.37 -16.22 0.37
CA SER A 120 -4.78 -16.85 1.61
C SER A 120 -3.90 -16.36 2.76
N PRO A 121 -4.44 -16.21 3.98
CA PRO A 121 -3.66 -15.79 5.14
C PRO A 121 -2.59 -16.83 5.51
N PRO A 122 -1.54 -16.42 6.25
CA PRO A 122 -0.51 -17.33 6.75
C PRO A 122 -1.02 -18.28 7.83
N LYS A 123 -0.21 -19.29 8.17
CA LYS A 123 -0.55 -20.26 9.23
C LYS A 123 -0.65 -19.56 10.58
N SER A 124 -1.61 -20.01 11.40
CA SER A 124 -1.64 -19.68 12.82
C SER A 124 -0.61 -20.51 13.56
N ALA A 125 0.26 -19.85 14.33
CA ALA A 125 1.27 -20.51 15.14
C ALA A 125 0.68 -21.37 16.28
N SER A 126 -0.59 -21.20 16.63
CA SER A 126 -1.09 -21.67 17.92
C SER A 126 -2.60 -22.01 18.00
N GLY A 127 -3.25 -22.47 16.93
CA GLY A 127 -4.63 -23.03 16.99
C GLY A 127 -5.73 -22.12 17.56
N ALA A 128 -5.40 -20.90 17.99
CA ALA A 128 -6.29 -19.88 18.48
C ALA A 128 -6.56 -18.85 17.38
N SER A 129 -7.70 -18.17 17.52
CA SER A 129 -8.23 -17.04 16.74
C SER A 129 -7.29 -16.54 15.63
N SER A 130 -7.67 -16.87 14.40
CA SER A 130 -7.06 -16.49 13.11
C SER A 130 -6.05 -15.30 13.16
N PRO A 131 -4.76 -15.48 12.79
CA PRO A 131 -3.76 -14.41 12.63
C PRO A 131 -4.12 -13.39 11.55
N THR A 132 -5.23 -13.62 10.84
CA THR A 132 -5.66 -12.89 9.66
C THR A 132 -5.80 -11.39 9.90
N PRO A 133 -6.46 -10.89 10.98
CA PRO A 133 -6.58 -9.45 11.19
C PRO A 133 -5.23 -8.78 11.48
N ARG A 134 -4.33 -9.43 12.22
CA ARG A 134 -3.04 -8.87 12.61
C ARG A 134 -2.05 -8.82 11.44
N PHE A 135 -1.97 -9.90 10.65
CA PHE A 135 -1.17 -9.88 9.43
C PHE A 135 -1.71 -8.88 8.40
N LEU A 136 -3.03 -8.80 8.22
CA LEU A 136 -3.64 -7.81 7.36
C LEU A 136 -3.36 -6.38 7.84
N THR A 137 -3.47 -6.12 9.15
CA THR A 137 -3.10 -4.81 9.73
C THR A 137 -1.64 -4.49 9.43
N ALA A 138 -0.72 -5.47 9.51
CA ALA A 138 0.68 -5.25 9.17
C ALA A 138 0.89 -4.93 7.67
N ARG A 139 0.09 -5.51 6.77
CA ARG A 139 0.08 -5.14 5.33
C ARG A 139 -0.41 -3.71 5.13
N ILE A 140 -1.50 -3.33 5.78
CA ILE A 140 -2.04 -1.96 5.77
C ILE A 140 -0.99 -0.97 6.28
N ASP A 141 -0.37 -1.27 7.43
CA ASP A 141 0.67 -0.40 8.00
C ASP A 141 1.88 -0.26 7.07
N ALA A 142 2.21 -1.31 6.30
CA ALA A 142 3.25 -1.23 5.28
C ALA A 142 2.85 -0.32 4.11
N LEU A 143 1.61 -0.40 3.63
CA LEU A 143 1.08 0.50 2.60
C LEU A 143 1.11 1.96 3.08
N LEU A 144 0.69 2.24 4.32
CA LEU A 144 0.74 3.57 4.90
C LEU A 144 2.18 4.11 5.00
N ARG A 145 3.14 3.28 5.38
CA ARG A 145 4.56 3.70 5.46
C ARG A 145 5.12 4.14 4.10
N VAL A 146 4.69 3.50 3.00
CA VAL A 146 5.14 3.85 1.65
C VAL A 146 4.25 4.90 0.97
N GLY A 147 3.21 5.40 1.65
CA GLY A 147 2.34 6.47 1.15
C GLY A 147 1.13 5.99 0.32
N ALA A 148 0.92 4.68 0.20
CA ALA A 148 -0.21 4.05 -0.51
C ALA A 148 -1.50 4.07 0.34
N VAL A 149 -1.91 5.27 0.75
CA VAL A 149 -3.01 5.47 1.71
C VAL A 149 -4.36 5.16 1.08
N GLU A 150 -4.55 5.53 -0.19
CA GLU A 150 -5.81 5.27 -0.91
C GLU A 150 -6.00 3.76 -1.16
N GLU A 151 -4.94 3.05 -1.54
CA GLU A 151 -4.94 1.61 -1.74
C GLU A 151 -5.18 0.84 -0.43
N ALA A 152 -4.60 1.32 0.67
CA ALA A 152 -4.88 0.79 2.00
C ALA A 152 -6.36 0.95 2.38
N GLY A 153 -6.96 2.10 2.07
CA GLY A 153 -8.40 2.34 2.24
C GLY A 153 -9.25 1.41 1.38
N ALA A 154 -8.91 1.27 0.10
CA ALA A 154 -9.62 0.38 -0.82
C ALA A 154 -9.56 -1.10 -0.38
N LEU A 155 -8.44 -1.54 0.20
CA LEU A 155 -8.32 -2.88 0.78
C LEU A 155 -9.28 -3.10 1.94
N LEU A 156 -9.42 -2.09 2.81
CA LEU A 156 -10.34 -2.12 3.95
C LEU A 156 -11.81 -2.07 3.53
N ASP A 157 -12.16 -1.28 2.51
CA ASP A 157 -13.53 -1.13 2.02
C ASP A 157 -14.15 -2.43 1.48
N ARG A 158 -13.33 -3.43 1.14
CA ARG A 158 -13.81 -4.76 0.69
C ARG A 158 -14.13 -5.72 1.84
N LEU A 159 -13.85 -5.33 3.08
CA LEU A 159 -13.95 -6.20 4.23
C LEU A 159 -15.15 -5.80 5.10
N ASP A 160 -15.78 -6.80 5.72
CA ASP A 160 -16.68 -6.54 6.86
C ASP A 160 -15.81 -6.28 8.09
N ILE A 161 -15.41 -5.01 8.28
CA ILE A 161 -14.48 -4.60 9.32
C ILE A 161 -15.18 -4.64 10.69
N ARG A 162 -14.98 -5.75 11.41
CA ARG A 162 -15.44 -5.90 12.81
C ARG A 162 -14.32 -5.91 13.84
N ALA A 163 -13.08 -6.20 13.42
CA ALA A 163 -11.93 -6.20 14.30
C ALA A 163 -11.52 -4.78 14.67
N SER A 164 -11.26 -4.53 15.95
CA SER A 164 -10.96 -3.20 16.50
C SER A 164 -9.75 -2.53 15.85
N GLU A 165 -8.71 -3.30 15.53
CA GLU A 165 -7.47 -2.81 14.93
C GLU A 165 -7.70 -2.31 13.50
N LEU A 166 -8.49 -3.05 12.71
CA LEU A 166 -8.84 -2.66 11.35
C LEU A 166 -9.79 -1.46 11.34
N THR A 167 -10.71 -1.38 12.29
CA THR A 167 -11.58 -0.20 12.48
C THR A 167 -10.76 1.05 12.79
N ALA A 168 -9.76 0.94 13.67
CA ALA A 168 -8.87 2.06 13.99
C ALA A 168 -8.10 2.53 12.75
N ARG A 169 -7.56 1.60 11.95
CA ARG A 169 -6.88 1.95 10.69
C ARG A 169 -7.79 2.57 9.65
N ALA A 170 -9.02 2.07 9.51
CA ALA A 170 -10.00 2.67 8.62
C ALA A 170 -10.30 4.12 8.99
N PHE A 171 -10.39 4.42 10.29
CA PHE A 171 -10.57 5.78 10.78
C PHE A 171 -9.33 6.66 10.53
N ASP A 172 -8.13 6.16 10.83
CA ASP A 172 -6.86 6.85 10.57
C ASP A 172 -6.72 7.21 9.07
N ILE A 173 -7.00 6.26 8.18
CA ILE A 173 -6.97 6.47 6.72
C ILE A 173 -7.98 7.52 6.30
N ALA A 174 -9.22 7.44 6.79
CA ALA A 174 -10.26 8.41 6.47
C ALA A 174 -9.86 9.84 6.88
N LEU A 175 -9.23 9.99 8.04
CA LEU A 175 -8.67 11.26 8.49
C LEU A 175 -7.58 11.77 7.55
N LEU A 176 -6.65 10.91 7.08
CA LEU A 176 -5.56 11.31 6.19
C LEU A 176 -6.05 11.75 4.81
N ILE A 177 -7.01 11.05 4.21
CA ILE A 177 -7.52 11.36 2.87
C ILE A 177 -8.63 12.43 2.87
N GLY A 178 -9.08 12.89 4.04
CA GLY A 178 -10.09 13.93 4.16
C GLY A 178 -11.54 13.45 3.99
N THR A 179 -11.81 12.19 4.34
CA THR A 179 -13.15 11.57 4.30
C THR A 179 -13.71 11.31 5.70
N GLU A 180 -13.23 12.06 6.70
CA GLU A 180 -13.57 11.88 8.10
C GLU A 180 -15.07 12.01 8.40
N ASN A 181 -15.81 12.83 7.64
CA ASN A 181 -17.26 12.97 7.83
C ASN A 181 -17.99 11.64 7.61
N THR A 182 -17.62 10.91 6.55
CA THR A 182 -18.18 9.60 6.24
C THR A 182 -17.78 8.56 7.29
N ALA A 183 -16.56 8.65 7.83
CA ALA A 183 -16.11 7.78 8.90
C ALA A 183 -16.83 8.06 10.23
N CYS A 184 -17.00 9.33 10.60
CA CYS A 184 -17.71 9.74 11.80
C CYS A 184 -19.20 9.37 11.75
N ALA A 185 -19.87 9.53 10.60
CA ALA A 185 -21.26 9.10 10.45
C ALA A 185 -21.47 7.60 10.72
N ARG A 186 -20.50 6.74 10.36
CA ARG A 186 -20.54 5.30 10.67
C ARG A 186 -20.37 5.01 12.16
N ILE A 187 -19.52 5.78 12.84
CA ILE A 187 -19.29 5.68 14.28
C ILE A 187 -20.53 6.14 15.06
N ASP A 188 -21.10 7.29 14.70
CA ASP A 188 -22.26 7.87 15.40
C ASP A 188 -23.55 7.07 15.19
N GLY A 189 -23.72 6.48 13.99
CA GLY A 189 -24.84 5.60 13.67
C GLY A 189 -24.84 4.24 14.38
N THR A 190 -23.93 3.99 15.32
CA THR A 190 -23.73 2.74 16.09
C THR A 190 -23.33 1.51 15.27
N THR A 191 -23.00 1.68 13.98
CA THR A 191 -22.56 0.57 13.12
C THR A 191 -21.12 0.14 13.41
N VAL A 192 -20.32 1.03 14.00
CA VAL A 192 -18.89 0.82 14.28
C VAL A 192 -18.53 1.47 15.62
N ILE A 193 -17.73 0.78 16.43
CA ILE A 193 -17.23 1.34 17.71
C ILE A 193 -16.08 2.31 17.42
N ALA A 194 -16.14 3.52 18.00
CA ALA A 194 -15.06 4.49 17.90
C ALA A 194 -13.73 3.90 18.44
N PRO A 195 -12.58 4.15 17.77
CA PRO A 195 -11.30 3.55 18.17
C PRO A 195 -10.75 4.10 19.49
N SER A 196 -11.18 5.30 19.89
CA SER A 196 -10.79 5.93 21.15
C SER A 196 -11.84 6.95 21.61
N LEU A 197 -11.76 7.37 22.87
CA LEU A 197 -12.62 8.43 23.39
C LEU A 197 -12.36 9.79 22.67
N PRO A 198 -11.12 10.23 22.42
CA PRO A 198 -10.83 11.39 21.57
C PRO A 198 -11.48 11.32 20.19
N ALA A 199 -11.42 10.15 19.51
CA ALA A 199 -12.05 9.98 18.21
C ALA A 199 -13.57 10.12 18.27
N ARG A 200 -14.20 9.58 19.32
CA ARG A 200 -15.64 9.74 19.55
C ARG A 200 -16.02 11.20 19.78
N ILE A 201 -15.28 11.92 20.62
CA ILE A 201 -15.51 13.35 20.89
C ILE A 201 -15.40 14.15 19.59
N PHE A 202 -14.34 13.91 18.81
CA PHE A 202 -14.15 14.52 17.50
C PHE A 202 -15.34 14.25 16.57
N CYS A 203 -15.80 13.01 16.48
CA CYS A 203 -16.93 12.66 15.61
C CYS A 203 -18.25 13.28 16.04
N LEU A 204 -18.58 13.28 17.34
CA LEU A 204 -19.77 13.95 17.86
C LEU A 204 -19.80 15.44 17.50
N ALA A 205 -18.68 16.14 17.70
CA ALA A 205 -18.54 17.54 17.33
C ALA A 205 -18.65 17.75 15.81
N ARG A 206 -18.00 16.90 15.00
CA ARG A 206 -18.09 16.97 13.54
C ARG A 206 -19.49 16.67 13.01
N GLY A 207 -20.23 15.79 13.69
CA GLY A 207 -21.64 15.49 13.43
C GLY A 207 -22.61 16.58 13.90
N GLY A 208 -22.12 17.59 14.64
CA GLY A 208 -22.91 18.73 15.13
C GLY A 208 -23.52 18.54 16.52
N ASP A 209 -23.30 17.40 17.18
CA ASP A 209 -23.73 17.15 18.56
C ASP A 209 -22.68 17.67 19.56
N TRP A 210 -22.53 19.00 19.57
CA TRP A 210 -21.58 19.71 20.43
C TRP A 210 -21.83 19.45 21.92
N SER A 211 -23.09 19.31 22.33
CA SER A 211 -23.45 19.02 23.72
C SER A 211 -23.00 17.63 24.15
N ALA A 212 -23.20 16.60 23.31
CA ALA A 212 -22.69 15.27 23.61
C ALA A 212 -21.15 15.23 23.58
N ALA A 213 -20.51 15.95 22.66
CA ALA A 213 -19.07 16.06 22.58
C ALA A 213 -18.47 16.68 23.86
N ALA A 214 -19.02 17.81 24.33
CA ALA A 214 -18.59 18.48 25.55
C ALA A 214 -18.82 17.62 26.80
N LEU A 215 -19.96 16.92 26.89
CA LEU A 215 -20.23 15.98 27.99
C LEU A 215 -19.23 14.81 27.99
N ALA A 216 -18.96 14.21 26.82
CA ALA A 216 -17.99 13.13 26.69
C ALA A 216 -16.56 13.59 27.02
N PHE A 217 -16.19 14.82 26.64
CA PHE A 217 -14.92 15.45 26.99
C PHE A 217 -14.79 15.65 28.50
N GLY A 218 -15.74 16.33 29.15
CA GLY A 218 -15.68 16.61 30.59
C GLY A 218 -15.69 15.35 31.46
N THR A 219 -16.53 14.36 31.11
CA THR A 219 -16.55 13.07 31.81
C THR A 219 -15.28 12.25 31.57
N GLY A 220 -14.74 12.27 30.34
CA GLY A 220 -13.49 11.63 29.97
C GLY A 220 -12.28 12.17 30.71
N GLY A 221 -12.15 13.50 30.78
CA GLY A 221 -11.10 14.19 31.51
C GLY A 221 -11.15 13.88 33.01
N ALA A 222 -12.33 13.99 33.62
CA ALA A 222 -12.52 13.68 35.05
C ALA A 222 -12.16 12.23 35.42
N LEU A 223 -12.30 11.29 34.48
CA LEU A 223 -11.94 9.87 34.66
C LEU A 223 -10.50 9.54 34.23
N GLY A 224 -9.71 10.52 33.79
CA GLY A 224 -8.35 10.30 33.28
C GLY A 224 -8.29 9.42 32.03
N ARG A 225 -9.34 9.46 31.19
CA ARG A 225 -9.47 8.63 29.97
C ARG A 225 -9.00 9.33 28.70
N ILE A 226 -8.61 10.59 28.80
CA ILE A 226 -8.08 11.40 27.71
C ILE A 226 -6.60 11.68 28.00
N PRO A 227 -5.67 11.33 27.11
CA PRO A 227 -4.26 11.70 27.27
C PRO A 227 -4.10 13.22 27.35
N PRO A 228 -3.18 13.78 28.17
CA PRO A 228 -3.07 15.23 28.37
C PRO A 228 -2.84 16.04 27.08
N ALA A 229 -2.09 15.48 26.13
CA ALA A 229 -1.85 16.12 24.83
C ALA A 229 -3.13 16.19 23.97
N ASP A 230 -4.02 15.20 24.09
CA ASP A 230 -5.31 15.21 23.39
C ASP A 230 -6.32 16.11 24.11
N GLU A 231 -6.25 16.20 25.44
CA GLU A 231 -7.15 17.02 26.25
C GLU A 231 -7.02 18.51 25.88
N ALA A 232 -5.80 19.06 25.88
CA ALA A 232 -5.57 20.46 25.51
C ALA A 232 -5.97 20.77 24.06
N LEU A 233 -5.77 19.81 23.14
CA LEU A 233 -6.14 19.97 21.74
C LEU A 233 -7.66 19.91 21.54
N LEU A 234 -8.34 18.98 22.21
CA LEU A 234 -9.80 18.84 22.16
C LEU A 234 -10.51 20.02 22.84
N GLU A 235 -9.96 20.56 23.93
CA GLU A 235 -10.52 21.73 24.61
C GLU A 235 -10.58 22.93 23.66
N ARG A 236 -9.49 23.21 22.94
CA ARG A 236 -9.45 24.27 21.90
C ARG A 236 -10.41 23.98 20.75
N PHE A 237 -10.54 22.72 20.36
CA PHE A 237 -11.42 22.31 19.27
C PHE A 237 -12.92 22.44 19.62
N LEU A 238 -13.29 22.16 20.87
CA LEU A 238 -14.68 22.26 21.34
C LEU A 238 -15.08 23.68 21.74
N HIS A 239 -14.12 24.50 22.17
CA HIS A 239 -14.36 25.84 22.68
C HIS A 239 -13.40 26.87 22.07
N PRO A 240 -13.39 27.05 20.73
CA PRO A 240 -12.46 27.95 20.05
C PRO A 240 -12.55 29.40 20.57
N GLU A 241 -13.72 29.84 21.03
CA GLU A 241 -13.98 31.18 21.57
C GLU A 241 -13.13 31.54 22.81
N PHE A 242 -12.66 30.55 23.57
CA PHE A 242 -11.80 30.79 24.73
C PHE A 242 -10.32 30.91 24.38
N TYR A 243 -9.95 30.66 23.12
CA TYR A 243 -8.56 30.57 22.69
C TYR A 243 -8.22 31.46 21.49
N GLU A 244 -9.08 32.43 21.14
CA GLU A 244 -8.83 33.38 20.05
C GLU A 244 -7.51 34.16 20.22
N GLU A 245 -7.14 34.49 21.46
CA GLU A 245 -5.90 35.20 21.80
C GLU A 245 -4.80 34.26 22.33
N ALA A 246 -5.04 32.95 22.36
CA ALA A 246 -4.07 32.00 22.88
C ALA A 246 -2.94 31.77 21.88
N GLY A 247 -1.70 31.64 22.38
CA GLY A 247 -0.58 31.21 21.55
C GLY A 247 -0.76 29.77 21.02
N PRO A 248 -0.01 29.38 19.99
CA PRO A 248 -0.10 28.03 19.40
C PRO A 248 0.22 26.96 20.44
N LEU A 249 -0.37 25.77 20.30
CA LEU A 249 -0.01 24.63 21.14
C LEU A 249 1.45 24.22 20.90
N PRO A 250 2.18 23.76 21.92
CA PRO A 250 3.46 23.11 21.69
C PRO A 250 3.22 21.89 20.78
N PRO A 251 4.03 21.71 19.72
CA PRO A 251 3.85 20.59 18.81
C PRO A 251 3.99 19.27 19.58
N PRO A 252 3.07 18.31 19.41
CA PRO A 252 3.18 17.02 20.08
C PRO A 252 4.44 16.27 19.63
N ALA A 253 5.00 15.43 20.52
CA ALA A 253 6.13 14.56 20.17
C ALA A 253 5.79 13.55 19.06
N GLU A 254 4.53 13.13 18.99
CA GLU A 254 3.99 12.25 17.96
C GLU A 254 2.66 12.79 17.43
N ILE A 255 2.62 13.05 16.12
CA ILE A 255 1.41 13.48 15.42
C ILE A 255 0.65 12.22 15.01
N SER A 256 -0.55 12.01 15.56
CA SER A 256 -1.50 11.01 15.05
C SER A 256 -2.37 11.62 13.95
N PRO A 257 -3.02 10.81 13.07
CA PRO A 257 -3.95 11.32 12.07
C PRO A 257 -5.08 12.18 12.67
N LEU A 258 -5.56 11.81 13.86
CA LEU A 258 -6.58 12.57 14.58
C LEU A 258 -6.05 13.95 15.02
N ARG A 259 -4.87 14.00 15.65
CA ARG A 259 -4.25 15.28 16.04
C ARG A 259 -4.00 16.17 14.83
N PHE A 260 -3.47 15.59 13.76
CA PHE A 260 -3.24 16.28 12.49
C PHE A 260 -4.52 16.93 11.95
N ARG A 261 -5.64 16.19 11.92
CA ARG A 261 -6.91 16.71 11.41
C ARG A 261 -7.56 17.74 12.35
N ILE A 262 -7.37 17.61 13.66
CA ILE A 262 -7.83 18.64 14.62
C ILE A 262 -7.03 19.94 14.43
N HIS A 263 -5.71 19.88 14.28
CA HIS A 263 -4.89 21.05 13.98
C HIS A 263 -5.33 21.77 12.70
N GLU A 264 -5.64 21.04 11.63
CA GLU A 264 -6.22 21.64 10.42
C GLU A 264 -7.57 22.31 10.70
N SER A 265 -8.44 21.67 11.51
CA SER A 265 -9.75 22.19 11.88
C SER A 265 -9.66 23.48 12.72
N LEU A 266 -8.58 23.65 13.47
CA LEU A 266 -8.27 24.86 14.25
C LEU A 266 -7.67 26.00 13.41
N GLY A 267 -7.40 25.78 12.13
CA GLY A 267 -6.68 26.76 11.29
C GLY A 267 -5.18 26.82 11.57
N GLU A 268 -4.61 25.81 12.23
CA GLU A 268 -3.19 25.65 12.52
C GLU A 268 -2.61 24.42 11.76
N PRO A 269 -2.72 24.35 10.41
CA PRO A 269 -2.33 23.15 9.68
C PRO A 269 -0.83 22.85 9.85
N LEU A 270 -0.52 21.57 10.10
CA LEU A 270 0.86 21.11 10.26
C LEU A 270 1.52 20.88 8.89
N PRO A 271 2.76 21.35 8.66
CA PRO A 271 3.46 21.10 7.41
C PRO A 271 3.78 19.61 7.25
N THR A 272 3.35 19.00 6.15
CA THR A 272 3.54 17.55 5.92
C THR A 272 4.97 17.18 5.54
N GLU A 273 5.79 18.14 5.10
CA GLU A 273 7.18 17.93 4.66
C GLU A 273 8.03 17.25 5.74
N ALA A 274 7.83 17.61 7.01
CA ALA A 274 8.54 17.06 8.16
C ALA A 274 7.85 15.82 8.77
N LEU A 275 6.67 15.45 8.29
CA LEU A 275 5.89 14.31 8.79
C LEU A 275 6.18 13.03 7.98
N PRO A 276 5.85 11.84 8.53
CA PRO A 276 5.89 10.59 7.79
C PRO A 276 5.15 10.68 6.44
N LEU A 277 5.60 9.90 5.46
CA LEU A 277 5.10 9.98 4.08
C LEU A 277 3.57 9.82 3.98
N THR A 278 2.95 9.04 4.86
CA THR A 278 1.49 8.85 4.94
C THR A 278 0.70 10.17 5.02
N TYR A 279 1.29 11.24 5.57
CA TYR A 279 0.63 12.55 5.67
C TYR A 279 0.65 13.34 4.37
N ALA A 280 1.58 13.05 3.45
CA ALA A 280 1.72 13.79 2.19
C ALA A 280 0.45 13.74 1.33
N VAL A 281 -0.34 12.65 1.42
CA VAL A 281 -1.63 12.53 0.71
C VAL A 281 -2.60 13.67 1.03
N SER A 282 -2.53 14.24 2.25
CA SER A 282 -3.42 15.32 2.69
C SER A 282 -3.27 16.59 1.84
N ASP A 283 -2.05 16.88 1.38
CA ASP A 283 -1.72 18.07 0.60
C ASP A 283 -2.11 17.94 -0.88
N LEU A 284 -2.35 16.71 -1.37
CA LEU A 284 -2.81 16.49 -2.75
C LEU A 284 -4.18 17.13 -3.04
N ARG A 285 -4.97 17.40 -2.00
CA ARG A 285 -6.27 18.12 -2.08
C ARG A 285 -6.12 19.58 -2.50
N GLY A 286 -4.90 20.15 -2.47
CA GLY A 286 -4.62 21.52 -2.91
C GLY A 286 -5.02 22.62 -1.91
N VAL A 287 -5.45 22.25 -0.70
CA VAL A 287 -5.86 23.22 0.36
C VAL A 287 -4.66 24.02 0.87
N SER A 288 -3.50 23.39 1.00
CA SER A 288 -2.24 23.99 1.49
C SER A 288 -1.48 24.80 0.43
N GLY A 289 -2.08 25.01 -0.75
CA GLY A 289 -1.47 25.70 -1.88
C GLY A 289 -0.59 24.81 -2.77
N TRP A 290 -0.30 25.32 -3.97
CA TRP A 290 0.31 24.51 -5.04
C TRP A 290 1.75 24.06 -4.74
N ARG A 291 2.55 24.86 -4.02
CA ARG A 291 3.90 24.43 -3.61
C ARG A 291 3.86 23.16 -2.75
N ALA A 292 3.02 23.14 -1.72
CA ALA A 292 2.86 21.98 -0.84
C ALA A 292 2.34 20.78 -1.63
N GLN A 293 1.41 21.00 -2.56
CA GLN A 293 0.88 19.97 -3.44
C GLN A 293 1.97 19.35 -4.32
N ILE A 294 2.85 20.15 -4.94
CA ILE A 294 3.99 19.61 -5.72
C ILE A 294 4.95 18.86 -4.81
N THR A 295 5.30 19.41 -3.64
CA THR A 295 6.24 18.73 -2.72
C THR A 295 5.68 17.36 -2.31
N ALA A 296 4.40 17.29 -1.96
CA ALA A 296 3.73 16.05 -1.62
C ALA A 296 3.70 15.07 -2.81
N ALA A 297 3.35 15.55 -4.01
CA ALA A 297 3.30 14.74 -5.21
C ALA A 297 4.67 14.15 -5.58
N GLU A 298 5.73 14.96 -5.54
CA GLU A 298 7.10 14.50 -5.78
C GLU A 298 7.54 13.46 -4.74
N ARG A 299 7.26 13.67 -3.44
CA ARG A 299 7.58 12.72 -2.38
C ARG A 299 6.87 11.38 -2.55
N LEU A 300 5.58 11.41 -2.87
CA LEU A 300 4.79 10.19 -3.11
C LEU A 300 5.22 9.48 -4.39
N ALA A 301 5.49 10.21 -5.47
CA ALA A 301 5.97 9.63 -6.72
C ALA A 301 7.37 9.01 -6.58
N ALA A 302 8.28 9.65 -5.85
CA ALA A 302 9.61 9.09 -5.55
C ALA A 302 9.54 7.79 -4.72
N ALA A 303 8.46 7.60 -3.97
CA ALA A 303 8.19 6.39 -3.19
C ALA A 303 7.34 5.34 -3.95
N GLY A 304 6.92 5.62 -5.19
CA GLY A 304 6.07 4.74 -5.99
C GLY A 304 4.59 4.75 -5.59
N ALA A 305 4.16 5.69 -4.74
CA ALA A 305 2.77 5.81 -4.27
C ALA A 305 1.91 6.81 -5.07
N LEU A 306 2.50 7.52 -6.04
CA LEU A 306 1.76 8.38 -6.97
C LEU A 306 2.25 8.13 -8.39
N PRO A 307 1.37 7.74 -9.33
CA PRO A 307 1.78 7.44 -10.70
C PRO A 307 2.22 8.71 -11.44
N GLY A 308 3.16 8.55 -12.37
CA GLY A 308 3.80 9.65 -13.09
C GLY A 308 2.81 10.53 -13.84
N ASN A 309 1.72 9.98 -14.38
CA ASN A 309 0.68 10.78 -15.05
C ASN A 309 -0.06 11.74 -14.09
N ARG A 310 -0.26 11.34 -12.82
CA ARG A 310 -0.86 12.21 -11.79
C ARG A 310 0.14 13.27 -11.33
N LEU A 311 1.41 12.91 -11.20
CA LEU A 311 2.48 13.88 -10.95
C LEU A 311 2.54 14.92 -12.07
N LEU A 312 2.51 14.50 -13.34
CA LEU A 312 2.51 15.39 -14.50
C LEU A 312 1.34 16.39 -14.43
N ALA A 313 0.13 15.89 -14.17
CA ALA A 313 -1.06 16.73 -14.07
C ALA A 313 -0.88 17.85 -13.02
N ILE A 314 -0.34 17.54 -11.84
CA ILE A 314 -0.06 18.52 -10.78
C ILE A 314 1.04 19.51 -11.21
N LEU A 315 2.14 19.02 -11.80
CA LEU A 315 3.25 19.85 -12.25
C LEU A 315 2.85 20.81 -13.38
N THR A 316 1.88 20.44 -14.20
CA THR A 316 1.41 21.24 -15.35
C THR A 316 0.18 22.10 -15.07
N GLU A 317 -0.36 22.07 -13.84
CA GLU A 317 -1.61 22.79 -13.51
C GLU A 317 -1.48 24.31 -13.70
N ARG A 318 -0.29 24.87 -13.42
CA ARG A 318 -0.04 26.32 -13.41
C ARG A 318 1.37 26.63 -13.91
N SER A 319 1.61 27.89 -14.26
CA SER A 319 2.99 28.37 -14.49
C SER A 319 3.73 28.51 -13.17
N PRO A 320 5.04 28.19 -13.11
CA PRO A 320 5.85 28.37 -11.91
C PRO A 320 5.74 29.79 -11.35
N ALA A 321 5.49 29.91 -10.05
CA ALA A 321 5.19 31.19 -9.40
C ALA A 321 6.45 31.99 -9.03
N ALA A 322 7.62 31.34 -9.01
CA ALA A 322 8.92 31.92 -8.69
C ALA A 322 10.03 31.09 -9.34
N SER A 323 11.29 31.45 -9.12
CA SER A 323 12.46 30.63 -9.47
C SER A 323 12.98 29.86 -8.25
N GLY A 324 13.76 28.81 -8.51
CA GLY A 324 14.50 28.04 -7.54
C GLY A 324 13.82 26.73 -7.10
N GLY A 325 14.64 25.71 -6.89
CA GLY A 325 14.25 24.44 -6.27
C GLY A 325 13.13 23.73 -7.03
N ILE A 326 11.96 23.62 -6.38
CA ILE A 326 10.77 22.94 -6.91
C ILE A 326 10.20 23.63 -8.16
N TRP A 327 10.33 24.95 -8.25
CA TRP A 327 9.78 25.71 -9.37
C TRP A 327 10.55 25.47 -10.66
N ASP A 328 11.88 25.45 -10.58
CA ASP A 328 12.70 25.15 -11.74
C ASP A 328 12.52 23.70 -12.21
N ARG A 329 12.25 22.76 -11.29
CA ARG A 329 11.90 21.38 -11.66
C ARG A 329 10.59 21.33 -12.43
N ALA A 330 9.56 22.00 -11.92
CA ALA A 330 8.28 22.11 -12.61
C ALA A 330 8.46 22.76 -14.00
N GLU A 331 9.25 23.83 -14.10
CA GLU A 331 9.54 24.50 -15.37
C GLU A 331 10.21 23.56 -16.38
N ALA A 332 11.24 22.82 -15.96
CA ALA A 332 11.96 21.88 -16.83
C ALA A 332 11.06 20.74 -17.33
N VAL A 333 10.22 20.19 -16.45
CA VAL A 333 9.23 19.17 -16.83
C VAL A 333 8.20 19.73 -17.81
N GLN A 334 7.66 20.93 -17.55
CA GLN A 334 6.72 21.59 -18.44
C GLN A 334 7.34 21.93 -19.80
N ALA A 335 8.61 22.31 -19.85
CA ALA A 335 9.32 22.59 -21.09
C ALA A 335 9.47 21.32 -21.94
N LEU A 336 9.83 20.20 -21.32
CA LEU A 336 9.90 18.90 -21.98
C LEU A 336 8.53 18.43 -22.48
N ASP A 337 7.49 18.55 -21.65
CA ASP A 337 6.11 18.19 -22.00
C ASP A 337 5.61 18.99 -23.22
N ARG A 338 5.77 20.32 -23.22
CA ARG A 338 5.41 21.17 -24.36
C ARG A 338 6.16 20.78 -25.64
N ALA A 339 7.45 20.47 -25.54
CA ALA A 339 8.26 20.06 -26.68
C ALA A 339 7.78 18.70 -27.26
N LEU A 340 7.41 17.76 -26.39
CA LEU A 340 6.85 16.46 -26.78
C LEU A 340 5.47 16.59 -27.44
N ILE A 341 4.58 17.43 -26.87
CA ILE A 341 3.26 17.73 -27.45
C ILE A 341 3.42 18.34 -28.86
N ALA A 342 4.38 19.26 -29.03
CA ALA A 342 4.70 19.86 -30.33
C ALA A 342 5.39 18.89 -31.31
N ARG A 343 5.84 17.71 -30.84
CA ARG A 343 6.64 16.74 -31.59
C ARG A 343 7.91 17.33 -32.23
N ASP A 344 8.50 18.33 -31.57
CA ASP A 344 9.71 19.00 -32.03
C ASP A 344 10.96 18.31 -31.45
N ALA A 345 11.63 17.49 -32.27
CA ALA A 345 12.81 16.75 -31.86
C ALA A 345 13.97 17.64 -31.41
N ALA A 346 14.13 18.83 -32.00
CA ALA A 346 15.19 19.76 -31.61
C ALA A 346 14.89 20.40 -30.24
N ALA A 347 13.62 20.80 -30.01
CA ALA A 347 13.19 21.32 -28.72
C ALA A 347 13.30 20.26 -27.61
N VAL A 348 12.89 19.01 -27.88
CA VAL A 348 13.04 17.90 -26.93
C VAL A 348 14.51 17.64 -26.63
N ALA A 349 15.38 17.60 -27.64
CA ALA A 349 16.82 17.43 -27.46
C ALA A 349 17.45 18.54 -26.61
N GLY A 350 16.92 19.77 -26.67
CA GLY A 350 17.36 20.89 -25.85
C GLY A 350 16.86 20.84 -24.40
N ALA A 351 15.59 20.46 -24.18
CA ALA A 351 14.97 20.45 -22.84
C ALA A 351 15.32 19.20 -22.00
N LEU A 352 15.52 18.06 -22.66
CA LEU A 352 15.69 16.76 -22.01
C LEU A 352 16.86 16.69 -21.00
N PRO A 353 18.07 17.20 -21.32
CA PRO A 353 19.19 17.11 -20.37
C PRO A 353 18.94 17.82 -19.04
N GLU A 354 18.28 18.98 -19.06
CA GLU A 354 17.96 19.72 -17.85
C GLU A 354 16.87 19.01 -17.03
N ALA A 355 15.79 18.57 -17.67
CA ALA A 355 14.74 17.80 -17.01
C ALA A 355 15.29 16.52 -16.36
N TRP A 356 16.17 15.80 -17.05
CA TRP A 356 16.83 14.60 -16.54
C TRP A 356 17.72 14.89 -15.33
N ALA A 357 18.61 15.88 -15.42
CA ALA A 357 19.51 16.23 -14.33
C ALA A 357 18.75 16.66 -13.07
N ARG A 358 17.72 17.48 -13.26
CA ARG A 358 16.86 17.97 -12.17
C ARG A 358 16.04 16.84 -11.54
N ALA A 359 15.52 15.92 -12.34
CA ALA A 359 14.82 14.74 -11.84
C ALA A 359 15.75 13.82 -11.04
N GLN A 360 16.95 13.53 -11.56
CA GLN A 360 17.94 12.73 -10.82
C GLN A 360 18.31 13.37 -9.47
N ALA A 361 18.59 14.68 -9.45
CA ALA A 361 18.92 15.39 -8.22
C ALA A 361 17.81 15.36 -7.15
N ALA A 362 16.56 15.18 -7.57
CA ALA A 362 15.39 15.07 -6.69
C ALA A 362 14.92 13.62 -6.46
N GLY A 363 15.62 12.61 -7.00
CA GLY A 363 15.19 11.21 -6.90
C GLY A 363 13.95 10.88 -7.76
N LEU A 364 13.64 11.70 -8.76
CA LEU A 364 12.44 11.60 -9.63
C LEU A 364 12.75 11.01 -11.01
N ALA A 365 13.92 10.40 -11.21
CA ALA A 365 14.30 9.80 -12.48
C ALA A 365 13.36 8.67 -12.94
N GLY A 366 12.88 7.84 -12.01
CA GLY A 366 11.85 6.83 -12.27
C GLY A 366 10.53 7.46 -12.76
N PRO A 367 9.90 8.35 -11.97
CA PRO A 367 8.70 9.09 -12.39
C PRO A 367 8.86 9.82 -13.73
N LEU A 368 10.02 10.43 -13.99
CA LEU A 368 10.29 11.09 -15.27
C LEU A 368 10.30 10.09 -16.44
N ALA A 369 10.89 8.91 -16.24
CA ALA A 369 10.86 7.84 -17.23
C ALA A 369 9.45 7.30 -17.48
N GLU A 370 8.65 7.13 -16.43
CA GLU A 370 7.24 6.75 -16.56
C GLU A 370 6.45 7.77 -17.39
N MET A 371 6.64 9.07 -17.13
CA MET A 371 5.96 10.15 -17.85
C MET A 371 6.35 10.23 -19.33
N PHE A 372 7.66 10.14 -19.65
CA PHE A 372 8.16 10.54 -20.97
C PHE A 372 9.07 9.53 -21.66
N GLY A 373 9.60 8.52 -20.95
CA GLY A 373 10.72 7.70 -21.42
C GLY A 373 10.47 7.00 -22.76
N GLN A 374 9.30 6.37 -22.92
CA GLN A 374 8.93 5.71 -24.17
C GLN A 374 8.76 6.70 -25.33
N GLN A 375 8.14 7.86 -25.07
CA GLN A 375 7.90 8.87 -26.10
C GLN A 375 9.20 9.50 -26.59
N VAL A 376 10.09 9.87 -25.65
CA VAL A 376 11.40 10.43 -25.95
C VAL A 376 12.26 9.43 -26.73
N TRP A 377 12.25 8.15 -26.34
CA TRP A 377 12.98 7.09 -27.06
C TRP A 377 12.51 6.93 -28.51
N ALA A 378 11.21 6.99 -28.74
CA ALA A 378 10.62 6.85 -30.08
C ALA A 378 11.04 7.97 -31.05
N MET A 379 11.54 9.12 -30.56
CA MET A 379 12.00 10.22 -31.42
C MET A 379 13.36 9.95 -32.06
N GLY A 380 14.12 8.94 -31.62
CA GLY A 380 15.40 8.57 -32.23
C GLY A 380 16.48 9.65 -32.10
N LEU A 381 16.52 10.36 -30.96
CA LEU A 381 17.51 11.40 -30.70
C LEU A 381 18.95 10.85 -30.75
N SER A 382 19.90 11.72 -31.08
CA SER A 382 21.33 11.39 -31.18
C SER A 382 22.18 12.14 -30.17
N GLY A 383 23.42 11.67 -29.92
CA GLY A 383 24.34 12.30 -28.97
C GLY A 383 23.85 12.18 -27.52
N THR A 384 24.20 13.14 -26.66
CA THR A 384 23.84 13.12 -25.24
C THR A 384 22.32 12.99 -24.99
N PRO A 385 21.43 13.72 -25.69
CA PRO A 385 19.98 13.51 -25.54
C PRO A 385 19.54 12.10 -25.94
N GLY A 386 20.19 11.48 -26.94
CA GLY A 386 19.95 10.09 -27.33
C GLY A 386 20.44 9.07 -26.32
N ASP A 387 21.48 9.38 -25.55
CA ASP A 387 21.95 8.57 -24.42
C ASP A 387 20.95 8.64 -23.26
N ILE A 388 20.48 9.84 -22.92
CA ILE A 388 19.44 10.05 -21.89
C ILE A 388 18.12 9.37 -22.29
N ALA A 389 17.71 9.50 -23.56
CA ALA A 389 16.53 8.83 -24.09
C ALA A 389 16.61 7.30 -23.91
N PHE A 390 17.79 6.72 -24.11
CA PHE A 390 18.02 5.30 -23.90
C PHE A 390 17.94 4.92 -22.42
N ASP A 391 18.58 5.70 -21.54
CA ASP A 391 18.53 5.46 -20.08
C ASP A 391 17.10 5.55 -19.56
N LEU A 392 16.31 6.55 -19.99
CA LEU A 392 14.89 6.65 -19.67
C LEU A 392 14.10 5.45 -20.20
N ALA A 393 14.33 5.00 -21.44
CA ALA A 393 13.64 3.83 -21.99
C ALA A 393 13.88 2.57 -21.17
N LEU A 394 15.11 2.38 -20.66
CA LEU A 394 15.49 1.25 -19.81
C LEU A 394 14.78 1.24 -18.45
N LEU A 395 14.22 2.36 -18.01
CA LEU A 395 13.44 2.48 -16.79
C LEU A 395 11.94 2.25 -17.01
N THR A 396 11.52 1.91 -18.23
CA THR A 396 10.11 1.66 -18.60
C THR A 396 9.90 0.24 -19.13
N ASP A 397 8.66 -0.13 -19.43
CA ASP A 397 8.33 -1.39 -20.11
C ASP A 397 9.00 -1.56 -21.49
N ALA A 398 9.48 -0.47 -22.09
CA ALA A 398 10.19 -0.54 -23.36
C ALA A 398 11.63 -1.05 -23.23
N TYR A 399 12.15 -1.30 -22.02
CA TYR A 399 13.57 -1.55 -21.76
C TYR A 399 14.20 -2.61 -22.67
N GLU A 400 13.52 -3.76 -22.87
CA GLU A 400 14.05 -4.83 -23.70
C GLU A 400 14.04 -4.46 -25.20
N SER A 401 12.98 -3.80 -25.66
CA SER A 401 12.88 -3.33 -27.05
C SER A 401 13.94 -2.26 -27.36
N ALA A 402 14.16 -1.34 -26.43
CA ALA A 402 15.18 -0.30 -26.53
C ALA A 402 16.59 -0.93 -26.57
N ALA A 403 16.87 -1.92 -25.71
CA ALA A 403 18.15 -2.63 -25.70
C ALA A 403 18.43 -3.45 -26.97
N ARG A 404 17.38 -3.92 -27.67
CA ARG A 404 17.53 -4.59 -28.97
C ARG A 404 17.87 -3.61 -30.09
N ALA A 405 17.27 -2.41 -30.06
CA ALA A 405 17.50 -1.38 -31.07
C ALA A 405 18.79 -0.56 -30.84
N ARG A 406 19.28 -0.51 -29.59
CA ARG A 406 20.48 0.26 -29.23
C ARG A 406 21.76 -0.35 -29.79
N ARG A 407 22.60 0.50 -30.37
CA ARG A 407 24.03 0.20 -30.63
C ARG A 407 24.86 0.67 -29.44
N VAL A 408 25.85 -0.12 -29.05
CA VAL A 408 26.79 0.25 -27.97
C VAL A 408 27.50 1.55 -28.35
N SER A 409 27.28 2.61 -27.58
CA SER A 409 27.96 3.91 -27.73
C SER A 409 28.76 4.29 -26.48
N ARG A 410 28.24 3.99 -25.29
CA ARG A 410 28.91 4.23 -24.00
C ARG A 410 29.49 2.93 -23.43
N ARG A 411 30.46 3.06 -22.52
CA ARG A 411 31.10 1.90 -21.85
C ARG A 411 30.10 1.05 -21.07
N ILE A 412 29.10 1.67 -20.44
CA ILE A 412 28.08 1.01 -19.61
C ILE A 412 27.01 0.28 -20.45
N ASP A 413 26.82 0.67 -21.72
CA ASP A 413 25.77 0.12 -22.59
C ASP A 413 25.88 -1.39 -22.75
N GLY A 414 27.10 -1.95 -22.74
CA GLY A 414 27.29 -3.40 -22.85
C GLY A 414 26.62 -4.17 -21.70
N MET A 415 26.76 -3.68 -20.46
CA MET A 415 26.10 -4.29 -19.29
C MET A 415 24.59 -4.02 -19.32
N LEU A 416 24.17 -2.78 -19.59
CA LEU A 416 22.75 -2.42 -19.66
C LEU A 416 22.01 -3.25 -20.70
N ILE A 417 22.56 -3.39 -21.90
CA ILE A 417 21.96 -4.18 -22.99
C ILE A 417 21.92 -5.67 -22.62
N ALA A 418 22.99 -6.22 -22.03
CA ALA A 418 23.03 -7.62 -21.64
C ALA A 418 21.99 -7.93 -20.55
N LEU A 419 21.87 -7.07 -19.55
CA LEU A 419 20.87 -7.20 -18.49
C LEU A 419 19.44 -7.03 -19.01
N ALA A 420 19.22 -6.00 -19.83
CA ALA A 420 17.96 -5.76 -20.52
C ALA A 420 17.61 -6.84 -21.55
N LYS A 421 18.46 -7.84 -21.78
CA LYS A 421 18.15 -9.05 -22.58
C LYS A 421 18.11 -10.33 -21.74
N GLY A 422 18.26 -10.23 -20.41
CA GLY A 422 18.31 -11.39 -19.51
C GLY A 422 19.60 -12.22 -19.64
N GLN A 423 20.67 -11.63 -20.17
CA GLN A 423 21.94 -12.31 -20.43
C GLN A 423 23.16 -11.60 -19.81
N PRO A 424 23.10 -11.09 -18.56
CA PRO A 424 24.20 -10.31 -17.98
C PRO A 424 25.50 -11.12 -17.83
N GLY A 425 25.44 -12.46 -17.81
CA GLY A 425 26.62 -13.33 -17.83
C GLY A 425 27.51 -13.16 -19.07
N SER A 426 26.97 -12.63 -20.17
CA SER A 426 27.74 -12.32 -21.39
C SER A 426 28.52 -10.99 -21.30
N ALA A 427 28.15 -10.12 -20.36
CA ALA A 427 28.83 -8.86 -20.13
C ALA A 427 30.03 -9.03 -19.19
N ARG A 428 31.09 -8.28 -19.46
CA ARG A 428 32.26 -8.23 -18.57
C ARG A 428 32.05 -7.13 -17.54
N PRO A 429 31.86 -7.46 -16.24
CA PRO A 429 31.67 -6.44 -15.22
C PRO A 429 32.96 -5.66 -14.99
N ARG A 430 32.81 -4.37 -14.67
CA ARG A 430 33.91 -3.42 -14.43
C ARG A 430 33.95 -2.89 -13.01
N THR A 431 32.81 -2.91 -12.32
CA THR A 431 32.68 -2.48 -10.93
C THR A 431 32.24 -3.66 -10.05
N LEU A 432 32.38 -3.52 -8.72
CA LEU A 432 31.87 -4.52 -7.77
C LEU A 432 30.34 -4.64 -7.86
N ARG A 433 29.64 -3.53 -8.11
CA ARG A 433 28.19 -3.51 -8.33
C ARG A 433 27.81 -4.31 -9.58
N GLU A 434 28.47 -4.06 -10.71
CA GLU A 434 28.27 -4.82 -11.94
C GLU A 434 28.55 -6.32 -11.76
N ALA A 435 29.61 -6.67 -11.01
CA ALA A 435 29.93 -8.07 -10.72
C ALA A 435 28.86 -8.73 -9.84
N ALA A 436 28.38 -8.05 -8.80
CA ALA A 436 27.30 -8.54 -7.95
C ALA A 436 25.98 -8.73 -8.71
N ILE A 437 25.64 -7.80 -9.60
CA ILE A 437 24.47 -7.92 -10.48
C ILE A 437 24.63 -9.15 -11.35
N ARG A 438 25.74 -9.29 -12.08
CA ARG A 438 26.01 -10.49 -12.91
C ARG A 438 25.87 -11.77 -12.08
N ASP A 439 26.51 -11.81 -10.91
CA ASP A 439 26.50 -12.98 -10.04
C ASP A 439 25.08 -13.33 -9.56
N GLY A 440 24.22 -12.33 -9.28
CA GLY A 440 22.81 -12.55 -8.95
C GLY A 440 21.99 -13.20 -10.08
N PHE A 441 22.47 -13.13 -11.33
CA PHE A 441 21.84 -13.76 -12.49
C PHE A 441 22.49 -15.09 -12.90
N THR A 442 23.69 -15.39 -12.40
CA THR A 442 24.42 -16.61 -12.80
C THR A 442 24.56 -17.63 -11.68
N LEU A 443 24.37 -17.22 -10.43
CA LEU A 443 24.50 -18.08 -9.25
C LEU A 443 23.13 -18.34 -8.61
N GLU A 444 23.05 -19.47 -7.91
CA GLU A 444 21.90 -19.84 -7.09
C GLU A 444 21.74 -18.91 -5.87
N PRO A 445 20.51 -18.74 -5.36
CA PRO A 445 20.27 -17.95 -4.16
C PRO A 445 20.93 -18.58 -2.92
N PRO A 446 21.17 -17.79 -1.85
CA PRO A 446 21.70 -18.33 -0.59
C PRO A 446 20.82 -19.47 -0.06
N ALA A 447 21.44 -20.48 0.57
CA ALA A 447 20.76 -21.70 1.02
C ALA A 447 19.49 -21.44 1.84
N ALA A 448 19.54 -20.49 2.78
CA ALA A 448 18.37 -20.12 3.59
C ALA A 448 17.18 -19.60 2.76
N ARG A 449 17.43 -18.96 1.61
CA ARG A 449 16.38 -18.46 0.71
C ARG A 449 15.87 -19.56 -0.21
N ALA A 450 16.77 -20.42 -0.69
CA ALA A 450 16.39 -21.62 -1.43
C ALA A 450 15.48 -22.54 -0.59
N GLU A 451 15.79 -22.69 0.70
CA GLU A 451 14.99 -23.46 1.66
C GLU A 451 13.60 -22.84 1.85
N MET A 452 13.49 -21.53 2.07
CA MET A 452 12.19 -20.84 2.13
C MET A 452 11.32 -21.11 0.88
N LEU A 453 11.92 -21.02 -0.30
CA LEU A 453 11.21 -21.28 -1.56
C LEU A 453 10.76 -22.75 -1.68
N ALA A 454 11.63 -23.69 -1.31
CA ALA A 454 11.31 -25.12 -1.31
C ALA A 454 10.20 -25.48 -0.31
N GLU A 455 10.12 -24.77 0.81
CA GLU A 455 9.06 -24.89 1.82
C GLU A 455 7.74 -24.19 1.43
N GLY A 456 7.68 -23.54 0.27
CA GLY A 456 6.51 -22.79 -0.19
C GLY A 456 6.31 -21.43 0.50
N ARG A 457 7.31 -20.93 1.23
CA ARG A 457 7.31 -19.61 1.91
C ARG A 457 7.69 -18.49 0.95
N LEU A 458 7.04 -18.47 -0.22
CA LEU A 458 7.35 -17.55 -1.33
C LEU A 458 7.31 -16.09 -0.91
N GLY A 459 6.24 -15.64 -0.25
CA GLY A 459 6.10 -14.25 0.15
C GLY A 459 7.18 -13.80 1.13
N GLU A 460 7.60 -14.68 2.02
CA GLU A 460 8.70 -14.41 2.97
C GLU A 460 10.06 -14.31 2.26
N ALA A 461 10.33 -15.19 1.30
CA ALA A 461 11.55 -15.13 0.48
C ALA A 461 11.62 -13.82 -0.33
N VAL A 462 10.49 -13.39 -0.91
CA VAL A 462 10.38 -12.12 -1.64
C VAL A 462 10.58 -10.93 -0.71
N LEU A 463 9.92 -10.88 0.46
CA LEU A 463 10.13 -9.81 1.46
C LEU A 463 11.61 -9.69 1.85
N ALA A 464 12.27 -10.81 2.05
CA ALA A 464 13.66 -10.83 2.44
C ALA A 464 14.60 -10.45 1.27
N ALA A 465 14.20 -10.65 0.01
CA ALA A 465 14.92 -10.13 -1.16
C ALA A 465 14.74 -8.61 -1.31
N LEU A 466 13.53 -8.09 -1.07
CA LEU A 466 13.26 -6.66 -1.02
C LEU A 466 14.10 -5.97 0.07
N ALA A 467 14.22 -6.59 1.25
CA ALA A 467 15.06 -6.09 2.33
C ALA A 467 16.56 -6.07 1.98
N ASP A 468 17.06 -7.06 1.25
CA ASP A 468 18.47 -7.07 0.80
C ASP A 468 18.73 -5.90 -0.19
N LEU A 469 17.73 -5.52 -0.98
CA LEU A 469 17.86 -4.54 -2.06
C LEU A 469 17.32 -3.14 -1.72
N SER A 470 16.83 -2.91 -0.50
CA SER A 470 16.08 -1.70 -0.15
C SER A 470 16.89 -0.41 -0.23
N ASP A 471 18.20 -0.50 0.04
CA ASP A 471 19.13 0.64 -0.03
C ASP A 471 19.49 1.03 -1.47
N GLY A 472 19.03 0.26 -2.46
CA GLY A 472 19.18 0.56 -3.87
C GLY A 472 20.65 0.58 -4.29
N PRO A 473 21.16 1.64 -4.95
CA PRO A 473 22.54 1.69 -5.42
C PRO A 473 23.59 1.57 -4.31
N GLU A 474 23.21 1.85 -3.06
CA GLU A 474 24.04 1.76 -1.86
C GLU A 474 24.02 0.37 -1.20
N SER A 475 23.16 -0.55 -1.66
CA SER A 475 23.12 -1.92 -1.17
C SER A 475 24.49 -2.60 -1.34
N ALA A 476 24.90 -3.38 -0.33
CA ALA A 476 26.19 -4.07 -0.38
C ALA A 476 26.21 -5.11 -1.52
N PRO A 477 27.35 -5.35 -2.19
CA PRO A 477 27.46 -6.34 -3.28
C PRO A 477 26.92 -7.74 -2.92
N ALA A 478 27.11 -8.19 -1.67
CA ALA A 478 26.57 -9.47 -1.21
C ALA A 478 25.03 -9.48 -1.13
N GLN A 479 24.43 -8.36 -0.71
CA GLN A 479 22.98 -8.20 -0.65
C GLN A 479 22.38 -8.08 -2.06
N ILE A 480 23.03 -7.33 -2.96
CA ILE A 480 22.63 -7.25 -4.38
C ILE A 480 22.57 -8.66 -4.99
N ARG A 481 23.63 -9.45 -4.83
CA ARG A 481 23.66 -10.84 -5.31
C ARG A 481 22.54 -11.68 -4.68
N SER A 482 22.39 -11.61 -3.35
CA SER A 482 21.37 -12.36 -2.58
C SER A 482 19.95 -12.05 -3.05
N GLY A 483 19.60 -10.76 -3.12
CA GLY A 483 18.27 -10.31 -3.51
C GLY A 483 17.94 -10.66 -4.95
N LEU A 484 18.83 -10.37 -5.91
CA LEU A 484 18.57 -10.65 -7.32
C LEU A 484 18.43 -12.15 -7.61
N SER A 485 19.32 -12.99 -7.06
CA SER A 485 19.21 -14.44 -7.21
C SER A 485 17.95 -15.00 -6.56
N THR A 486 17.52 -14.44 -5.43
CA THR A 486 16.27 -14.83 -4.75
C THR A 486 15.03 -14.44 -5.57
N LEU A 487 14.98 -13.22 -6.12
CA LEU A 487 13.87 -12.79 -6.99
C LEU A 487 13.74 -13.71 -8.22
N ARG A 488 14.87 -14.05 -8.85
CA ARG A 488 14.88 -14.97 -10.01
C ARG A 488 14.42 -16.37 -9.65
N ALA A 489 14.91 -16.93 -8.55
CA ALA A 489 14.48 -18.23 -8.07
C ALA A 489 12.99 -18.26 -7.66
N ALA A 490 12.44 -17.10 -7.27
CA ALA A 490 11.01 -16.91 -7.01
C ALA A 490 10.16 -16.74 -8.29
N GLY A 491 10.77 -16.75 -9.49
CA GLY A 491 10.09 -16.54 -10.77
C GLY A 491 9.90 -15.08 -11.19
N LEU A 492 10.46 -14.13 -10.44
CA LEU A 492 10.34 -12.68 -10.67
C LEU A 492 11.49 -12.15 -11.54
N GLU A 493 11.70 -12.77 -12.70
CA GLU A 493 12.81 -12.44 -13.63
C GLU A 493 12.71 -10.99 -14.16
N ASP A 494 11.50 -10.52 -14.47
CA ASP A 494 11.30 -9.14 -14.95
C ASP A 494 11.67 -8.12 -13.87
N THR A 495 11.18 -8.32 -12.64
CA THR A 495 11.55 -7.51 -11.47
C THR A 495 13.06 -7.50 -11.28
N ALA A 496 13.72 -8.66 -11.30
CA ALA A 496 15.18 -8.75 -11.14
C ALA A 496 15.94 -7.97 -12.22
N ARG A 497 15.52 -8.06 -13.50
CA ARG A 497 16.14 -7.33 -14.62
C ARG A 497 16.00 -5.83 -14.46
N ARG A 498 14.79 -5.35 -14.17
CA ARG A 498 14.54 -3.92 -13.94
C ARG A 498 15.29 -3.41 -12.72
N THR A 499 15.31 -4.15 -11.61
CA THR A 499 16.10 -3.80 -10.43
C THR A 499 17.58 -3.66 -10.77
N GLY A 500 18.17 -4.60 -11.51
CA GLY A 500 19.56 -4.50 -11.92
C GLY A 500 19.84 -3.29 -12.82
N LEU A 501 18.90 -2.93 -13.73
CA LEU A 501 19.03 -1.74 -14.58
C LEU A 501 18.99 -0.48 -13.72
N GLN A 502 18.04 -0.41 -12.80
CA GLN A 502 17.87 0.71 -11.87
C GLN A 502 19.06 0.86 -10.92
N LEU A 503 19.67 -0.24 -10.47
CA LEU A 503 20.92 -0.21 -9.68
C LEU A 503 22.08 0.45 -10.44
N LEU A 504 22.11 0.35 -11.78
CA LEU A 504 23.13 0.95 -12.62
C LEU A 504 22.79 2.38 -13.05
N LEU A 505 21.51 2.70 -13.18
CA LEU A 505 21.02 3.97 -13.74
C LEU A 505 20.65 5.02 -12.69
N LEU A 506 20.23 4.61 -11.49
CA LEU A 506 19.68 5.50 -10.46
C LEU A 506 20.65 5.76 -9.29
N GLY A 507 21.92 5.36 -9.44
CA GLY A 507 22.99 5.67 -8.49
C GLY A 507 23.62 7.04 -8.73
N ALA A 508 24.19 7.65 -7.68
CA ALA A 508 25.03 8.83 -7.87
C ALA A 508 26.16 8.50 -8.88
N PRO A 509 26.50 9.41 -9.80
CA PRO A 509 27.63 9.21 -10.69
C PRO A 509 28.90 9.03 -9.84
N GLU A 510 29.62 7.93 -10.06
CA GLU A 510 30.95 7.68 -9.46
C GLU A 510 31.99 8.72 -9.91
#